data_AF-A0A136WDF3-F1
#
_entry.id   AF-A0A136WDF3-F1
#
_cell.length_a   1.000
_cell.length_b   1.000
_cell.length_c   1.000
_cell.angle_alpha   90.00
_cell.angle_beta   90.00
_cell.angle_gamma   90.00
#
_symmetry.space_group_name_H-M   'P 1'
#
loop_
_entity.id
_entity.type
_entity.pdbx_description
1 polymer ?
#
loop_
_entity_poly.entity_id
_entity_poly.type
_entity_poly.pdbx_seq_one_letter_code
_entity_poly.pdbx_strand_id
1 'polypeptide(L)'
;MITLKQLEEMKKVDPFTINPEDLVDIKDVEINIELPKEERIADFIRQIKNPYLFKCGDIVVACEFSPKEPTLTERIKQYLRMIDDDWDNKGEM
;
A
#
# COMPACT_ATOMS: atom_id res chain seq x y z
N MET A 1 -16.13 -12.01 6.86
CA MET A 1 -15.43 -10.73 7.14
C MET A 1 -14.03 -11.07 7.62
N ILE A 2 -12.99 -10.45 7.05
CA ILE A 2 -11.63 -10.66 7.54
C ILE A 2 -11.43 -9.95 8.89
N THR A 3 -10.65 -10.54 9.79
CA THR A 3 -10.40 -9.99 11.13
C THR A 3 -9.07 -9.24 11.19
N LEU A 4 -8.94 -8.33 12.16
CA LEU A 4 -7.67 -7.63 12.43
C LEU A 4 -6.53 -8.61 12.72
N LYS A 5 -6.80 -9.71 13.42
CA LYS A 5 -5.80 -10.74 13.71
C LYS A 5 -5.28 -11.39 12.42
N GLN A 6 -6.16 -11.72 11.48
CA GLN A 6 -5.76 -12.29 10.18
C GLN A 6 -4.90 -11.30 9.38
N LEU A 7 -5.24 -10.01 9.40
CA LEU A 7 -4.43 -8.98 8.75
C LEU A 7 -3.04 -8.84 9.39
N GLU A 8 -2.95 -8.90 10.71
CA GLU A 8 -1.67 -8.90 11.44
C GLU A 8 -0.83 -10.15 11.14
N GLU A 9 -1.45 -11.30 10.90
CA GLU A 9 -0.75 -12.52 10.47
C GLU A 9 -0.23 -12.38 9.03
N MET A 10 -1.05 -11.84 8.11
CA MET A 10 -0.65 -11.57 6.72
C MET A 10 0.53 -10.60 6.62
N LYS A 11 0.57 -9.58 7.48
CA LYS A 11 1.64 -8.58 7.53
C LYS A 11 3.00 -9.15 7.98
N LYS A 12 3.00 -10.24 8.74
CA LYS A 12 4.23 -10.84 9.31
C LYS A 12 4.94 -11.81 8.36
N VAL A 13 4.38 -12.06 7.18
CA VAL A 13 4.97 -12.96 6.20
C VAL A 13 6.28 -12.35 5.68
N ASP A 14 7.38 -13.10 5.82
CA ASP A 14 8.70 -12.67 5.34
C ASP A 14 8.77 -12.82 3.81
N PRO A 15 8.93 -11.73 3.04
CA PRO A 15 8.98 -11.76 1.58
C PRO A 15 10.13 -12.62 1.02
N PHE A 16 11.21 -12.81 1.77
CA PHE A 16 12.37 -13.60 1.30
C PHE A 16 12.20 -15.11 1.47
N THR A 17 11.11 -15.54 2.13
CA THR A 17 10.81 -16.97 2.36
C THR A 17 9.76 -17.53 1.40
N ILE A 18 9.14 -16.67 0.59
CA ILE A 18 8.05 -17.03 -0.31
C ILE A 18 8.57 -17.16 -1.74
N ASN A 19 8.09 -18.18 -2.46
CA ASN A 19 8.32 -18.28 -3.89
C ASN A 19 7.43 -17.25 -4.63
N PRO A 20 7.98 -16.35 -5.45
CA PRO A 20 7.20 -15.36 -6.20
C PRO A 20 6.06 -15.95 -7.03
N GLU A 21 6.18 -17.20 -7.49
CA GLU A 21 5.12 -17.86 -8.26
C GLU A 21 3.87 -18.18 -7.44
N ASP A 22 3.97 -18.24 -6.11
CA ASP A 22 2.82 -18.49 -5.23
C ASP A 22 2.02 -17.21 -4.92
N LEU A 23 2.53 -16.04 -5.31
CA LEU A 23 1.89 -14.74 -5.10
C LEU A 23 0.85 -14.43 -6.19
N VAL A 24 -0.25 -13.81 -5.77
CA VAL A 24 -1.25 -13.28 -6.70
C VAL A 24 -0.68 -12.05 -7.41
N ASP A 25 -0.81 -12.00 -8.73
CA ASP A 25 -0.52 -10.79 -9.50
C ASP A 25 -1.67 -9.79 -9.31
N ILE A 26 -1.35 -8.57 -8.87
CA ILE A 26 -2.34 -7.52 -8.68
C ILE A 26 -3.07 -7.14 -9.98
N LYS A 27 -2.47 -7.42 -11.15
CA LYS A 27 -3.11 -7.23 -12.46
C LYS A 27 -4.30 -8.15 -12.69
N ASP A 28 -4.34 -9.30 -12.01
CA ASP A 28 -5.44 -10.26 -12.08
C ASP A 28 -6.57 -9.95 -11.09
N VAL A 29 -6.42 -8.90 -10.29
CA VAL A 29 -7.41 -8.48 -9.29
C VAL A 29 -8.30 -7.39 -9.86
N GLU A 30 -9.61 -7.63 -9.86
CA GLU A 30 -10.61 -6.70 -10.36
C GLU A 30 -11.35 -6.01 -9.22
N ILE A 31 -11.43 -4.68 -9.26
CA ILE A 31 -12.19 -3.91 -8.29
C ILE A 31 -13.61 -3.71 -8.80
N ASN A 32 -14.58 -4.39 -8.18
CA ASN A 32 -15.99 -4.12 -8.45
C ASN A 32 -16.42 -2.79 -7.81
N ILE A 33 -16.52 -1.75 -8.63
CA ILE A 33 -16.90 -0.39 -8.20
C ILE A 33 -18.38 -0.23 -7.86
N GLU A 34 -19.22 -1.20 -8.21
CA GLU A 34 -20.65 -1.21 -7.88
C GLU A 34 -20.90 -1.64 -6.43
N LEU A 35 -19.94 -2.33 -5.82
CA LEU A 35 -20.03 -2.74 -4.41
C LEU A 35 -19.85 -1.55 -3.45
N PRO A 36 -20.56 -1.53 -2.31
CA PRO A 36 -20.24 -0.66 -1.18
C PRO A 36 -18.78 -0.79 -0.76
N LYS A 37 -18.23 0.24 -0.11
CA LYS A 37 -16.80 0.31 0.24
C LYS A 37 -16.33 -0.92 1.02
N GLU A 38 -17.07 -1.32 2.05
CA GLU A 38 -16.71 -2.44 2.93
C GLU A 38 -16.71 -3.77 2.17
N GLU A 39 -17.70 -3.99 1.32
CA GLU A 39 -17.81 -5.20 0.48
C GLU A 39 -16.72 -5.24 -0.59
N ARG A 40 -16.42 -4.10 -1.19
CA ARG A 40 -15.34 -3.93 -2.16
C ARG A 40 -13.98 -4.24 -1.56
N ILE A 41 -13.70 -3.77 -0.34
CA ILE A 41 -12.48 -4.09 0.39
C ILE A 41 -12.41 -5.59 0.71
N ALA A 42 -13.52 -6.18 1.17
CA ALA A 42 -13.57 -7.60 1.47
C ALA A 42 -13.34 -8.47 0.22
N ASP A 43 -13.93 -8.07 -0.90
CA ASP A 43 -13.76 -8.76 -2.18
C ASP A 43 -12.32 -8.62 -2.72
N PHE A 44 -11.73 -7.42 -2.64
CA PHE A 44 -10.31 -7.21 -2.96
C PHE A 44 -9.40 -8.13 -2.14
N ILE A 45 -9.57 -8.16 -0.82
CA ILE A 45 -8.74 -8.99 0.06
C ILE A 45 -8.91 -10.48 -0.26
N ARG A 46 -10.13 -10.91 -0.60
CA ARG A 46 -10.41 -12.29 -1.05
C ARG A 46 -9.65 -12.64 -2.32
N GLN A 47 -9.59 -11.72 -3.29
CA GLN A 47 -8.90 -11.94 -4.57
C GLN A 47 -7.37 -11.94 -4.42
N ILE A 48 -6.81 -10.91 -3.77
CA ILE A 48 -5.34 -10.74 -3.64
C ILE A 48 -4.71 -11.71 -2.64
N LYS A 49 -5.52 -12.33 -1.76
CA LYS A 49 -5.13 -13.22 -0.65
C LYS A 49 -4.32 -12.54 0.45
N ASN A 50 -3.17 -11.94 0.12
CA ASN A 50 -2.34 -11.16 1.04
C ASN A 50 -2.14 -9.73 0.51
N PRO A 51 -2.82 -8.72 1.08
CA PRO A 51 -2.69 -7.34 0.62
C PRO A 51 -1.33 -6.69 0.98
N TYR A 52 -0.51 -7.36 1.79
CA TYR A 52 0.83 -6.89 2.18
C TYR A 52 1.96 -7.52 1.39
N LEU A 53 1.70 -8.61 0.66
CA LEU A 53 2.70 -9.31 -0.15
C LEU A 53 2.05 -9.94 -1.38
N PHE A 54 2.31 -9.34 -2.53
CA PHE A 54 1.76 -9.74 -3.83
C PHE A 54 2.78 -9.47 -4.94
N LYS A 55 2.47 -9.80 -6.19
CA LYS A 55 3.34 -9.46 -7.33
C LYS A 55 2.65 -8.54 -8.33
N CYS A 56 3.45 -7.90 -9.18
CA CYS A 56 3.00 -7.09 -10.30
C CYS A 56 3.90 -7.43 -11.50
N GLY A 57 3.47 -8.37 -12.35
CA GLY A 57 4.37 -9.05 -13.30
C GLY A 57 5.54 -9.71 -12.57
N ASP A 58 6.76 -9.39 -12.99
CA ASP A 58 8.00 -9.97 -12.44
C ASP A 58 8.47 -9.33 -11.13
N ILE A 59 7.72 -8.37 -10.58
CA ILE A 59 8.09 -7.62 -9.38
C ILE A 59 7.30 -8.11 -8.18
N VAL A 60 8.00 -8.53 -7.12
CA VAL A 60 7.41 -8.77 -5.80
C VAL A 60 7.26 -7.45 -5.06
N VAL A 61 6.07 -7.20 -4.53
CA VAL A 61 5.72 -5.99 -3.78
C VAL A 61 5.39 -6.36 -2.34
N ALA A 62 6.18 -5.86 -1.40
CA ALA A 62 5.92 -5.94 0.03
C ALA A 62 5.51 -4.55 0.56
N CYS A 63 4.36 -4.49 1.23
CA CYS A 63 3.83 -3.26 1.81
C CYS A 63 4.09 -3.24 3.32
N GLU A 64 5.05 -2.43 3.73
CA GLU A 64 5.37 -2.22 5.15
C GLU A 64 5.03 -0.80 5.59
N PHE A 65 4.49 -0.70 6.80
CA PHE A 65 4.19 0.58 7.43
C PHE A 65 5.13 0.77 8.62
N SER A 66 5.98 1.79 8.54
CA SER A 66 6.79 2.21 9.67
C SER A 66 5.88 2.61 10.83
N PRO A 67 6.04 2.02 12.04
CA PRO A 67 5.34 2.48 13.23
C PRO A 67 5.93 3.79 13.78
N LYS A 68 7.04 4.27 13.20
CA LYS A 68 7.74 5.47 13.65
C LYS A 68 7.22 6.69 12.92
N GLU A 69 6.94 7.73 13.68
CA GLU A 69 6.73 9.08 13.16
C GLU A 69 8.07 9.76 12.79
N PRO A 70 8.04 10.72 11.85
CA PRO A 70 6.90 11.10 11.03
C PRO A 70 6.64 10.10 9.88
N THR A 71 5.37 9.88 9.57
CA THR A 71 4.87 9.06 8.46
C THR A 71 5.35 9.58 7.10
N LEU A 72 5.31 8.73 6.06
CA LEU A 72 5.59 9.14 4.69
C LEU A 72 4.68 10.31 4.25
N THR A 73 3.40 10.28 4.63
CA THR A 73 2.46 11.37 4.37
C THR A 73 2.92 12.69 4.98
N GLU A 74 3.42 12.67 6.22
CA GLU A 74 3.94 13.87 6.88
C GLU A 74 5.23 14.37 6.22
N ARG A 75 6.10 13.46 5.78
CA ARG A 75 7.29 13.80 5.01
C ARG A 75 6.94 14.45 3.66
N ILE A 76 5.96 13.90 2.94
CA ILE A 76 5.48 14.48 1.67
C ILE A 76 4.87 15.87 1.91
N LYS A 77 4.03 16.03 2.94
CA LYS A 77 3.47 17.35 3.31
C LYS A 77 4.58 18.36 3.66
N GLN A 78 5.62 17.92 4.37
CA GLN A 78 6.77 18.77 4.69
C GLN A 78 7.51 19.21 3.43
N TYR A 79 7.77 18.28 2.52
CA TYR A 79 8.44 18.57 1.25
C TYR A 79 7.65 19.54 0.37
N LEU A 80 6.32 19.35 0.25
CA LEU A 80 5.48 20.25 -0.54
C LEU A 80 5.48 21.68 0.02
N ARG A 81 5.41 21.85 1.34
CA ARG A 81 5.53 23.19 1.97
C ARG A 81 6.86 23.87 1.66
N MET A 82 7.96 23.12 1.67
CA MET A 82 9.27 23.66 1.31
C MET A 82 9.32 24.15 -0.13
N ILE A 83 8.65 23.46 -1.07
CA ILE A 83 8.57 23.91 -2.47
C ILE A 83 7.70 25.16 -2.61
N ASP A 84 6.58 25.23 -1.90
CA ASP A 84 5.68 26.40 -1.93
C ASP A 84 6.40 27.65 -1.38
N ASP A 85 7.13 27.51 -0.26
CA ASP A 85 7.90 28.60 0.36
C ASP A 85 9.05 29.10 -0.57
N ASP A 86 9.64 28.24 -1.39
CA ASP A 86 10.68 28.60 -2.37
C ASP A 86 10.13 29.35 -3.59
N TRP A 87 8.84 29.23 -3.91
CA TRP A 87 8.21 29.93 -5.03
C TRP A 87 7.86 31.38 -4.67
N ASP A 88 7.41 31.62 -3.43
CA ASP A 88 7.07 32.96 -2.95
C ASP A 88 8.32 33.85 -2.73
N ASN A 89 9.49 33.26 -2.49
CA ASN A 89 10.74 33.99 -2.26
C ASN A 89 11.56 34.29 -3.54
N LYS A 90 11.08 33.92 -4.73
CA LYS A 90 11.76 34.22 -6.01
C LYS A 90 11.38 35.56 -6.64
N GLY A 91 10.50 36.34 -5.99
CA GLY A 91 10.06 37.67 -6.45
C GLY A 91 10.96 38.84 -6.02
N GLU A 92 11.98 38.61 -5.20
CA GLU A 92 12.89 39.66 -4.70
C GLU A 92 14.35 39.43 -5.16
N MET A 93 14.60 39.59 -6.47
CA MET A 93 15.92 39.98 -7.01
C MET A 93 15.76 40.84 -8.25
#